data_AF-A0A0A7ICZ3-F1
#
_entry.id   AF-A0A0A7ICZ3-F1
#
_cell.length_a   1.000
_cell.length_b   1.000
_cell.length_c   1.000
_cell.angle_alpha   90.00
_cell.angle_beta   90.00
_cell.angle_gamma   90.00
#
_symmetry.space_group_name_H-M   'P 1'
#
loop_
_entity.id
_entity.type
_entity.pdbx_description
1 polymer ?
#
loop_
_entity_poly.entity_id
_entity_poly.type
_entity_poly.pdbx_seq_one_letter_code
_entity_poly.pdbx_strand_id
1 'polypeptide(L)'
;MRLVTYLLTVLLGQTRVGGRWFDLIPIALITWIAAHSQMDADAEQYRSAYEGLDSYFLFPDYGVGFQTIIRIGNGLGIDFDTFKTVLIFAVLAIYECVLLRLTKDSATVWSLLMVYPMLVSIVQLRQTLGLAFVVIALAFLVARGIRGIPWFIVFVLIATSMHVTCVLYVVMVFCFLGSVRTLTILCTIITLISTILGSTIFSAVEHLIPSNKVAYFYNEHISLYTKATLIALVVLNVVIMHMVCRFVERSNVATQRTVREMRVIYRICTLFMCYIPLIIEGTDFMRLDRAILVFVFIGISVGLATSQTKLAVDAPPLYKRRRVVVNMIVVRFAALTFAVVLAYILIAKNDMDGVIVPLLLT
;
A
#
# COMPACT_ATOMS: atom_id res chain seq x y z
N MET A 1 25.59 -6.67 -9.55
CA MET A 1 25.41 -5.23 -9.88
C MET A 1 24.00 -4.75 -9.55
N ARG A 2 22.95 -5.52 -9.85
CA ARG A 2 21.52 -5.15 -9.68
C ARG A 2 21.11 -4.84 -8.24
N LEU A 3 21.43 -5.72 -7.28
CA LEU A 3 21.18 -5.49 -5.85
C LEU A 3 21.86 -4.21 -5.32
N VAL A 4 23.09 -3.93 -5.75
CA VAL A 4 23.83 -2.73 -5.33
C VAL A 4 23.12 -1.47 -5.84
N THR A 5 22.73 -1.43 -7.12
CA THR A 5 21.97 -0.31 -7.69
C THR A 5 20.63 -0.12 -6.98
N TYR A 6 19.94 -1.21 -6.65
CA TYR A 6 18.69 -1.19 -5.90
C TYR A 6 18.88 -0.60 -4.49
N LEU A 7 19.84 -1.11 -3.73
CA LEU A 7 20.14 -0.60 -2.37
C LEU A 7 20.58 0.86 -2.39
N LEU A 8 21.42 1.24 -3.36
CA LEU A 8 21.81 2.63 -3.55
C LEU A 8 20.60 3.52 -3.85
N THR A 9 19.65 3.07 -4.67
CA THR A 9 18.42 3.83 -4.97
C THR A 9 17.57 4.04 -3.71
N VAL A 10 17.40 2.99 -2.90
CA VAL A 10 16.69 3.07 -1.60
C VAL A 10 17.39 4.07 -0.66
N LEU A 11 18.72 3.99 -0.52
CA LEU A 11 19.49 4.89 0.34
C LEU A 11 19.50 6.34 -0.19
N LEU A 12 19.53 6.53 -1.51
CA LEU A 12 19.46 7.85 -2.13
C LEU A 12 18.11 8.54 -1.85
N GLY A 13 17.00 7.79 -1.91
CA GLY A 13 15.69 8.31 -1.53
C GLY A 13 15.61 8.75 -0.07
N GLN A 14 16.38 8.13 0.82
CA GLN A 14 16.48 8.49 2.23
C GLN A 14 17.45 9.64 2.53
N THR A 15 18.28 10.09 1.59
CA THR A 15 19.26 11.15 1.88
C THR A 15 18.89 12.49 1.26
N ARG A 16 18.10 12.49 0.19
CA ARG A 16 17.74 13.71 -0.53
C ARG A 16 16.38 14.25 -0.08
N VAL A 17 16.24 15.58 -0.13
CA VAL A 17 14.96 16.29 0.00
C VAL A 17 14.83 17.11 -1.28
N GLY A 18 13.93 16.70 -2.17
CA GLY A 18 13.54 17.49 -3.34
C GLY A 18 14.24 17.13 -4.66
N GLY A 19 13.49 17.38 -5.73
CA GLY A 19 13.82 17.09 -7.13
C GLY A 19 12.92 15.98 -7.70
N ARG A 20 11.81 16.35 -8.34
CA ARG A 20 10.80 15.41 -8.85
C ARG A 20 11.32 14.44 -9.91
N TRP A 21 12.37 14.82 -10.63
CA TRP A 21 13.03 13.94 -11.60
C TRP A 21 13.69 12.72 -10.96
N PHE A 22 14.02 12.78 -9.66
CA PHE A 22 14.57 11.63 -8.94
C PHE A 22 13.55 10.52 -8.74
N ASP A 23 12.24 10.83 -8.77
CA ASP A 23 11.18 9.84 -8.65
C ASP A 23 11.11 8.91 -9.88
N LEU A 24 11.70 9.32 -11.01
CA LEU A 24 11.81 8.46 -12.20
C LEU A 24 12.79 7.30 -12.01
N ILE A 25 13.79 7.43 -11.13
CA ILE A 25 14.78 6.38 -10.88
C ILE A 25 14.14 5.14 -10.23
N PRO A 26 13.44 5.24 -9.08
CA PRO A 26 12.78 4.08 -8.49
C PRO A 26 11.69 3.52 -9.40
N ILE A 27 10.94 4.36 -10.13
CA ILE A 27 9.94 3.91 -11.10
C ILE A 27 10.59 3.08 -12.22
N ALA A 28 11.61 3.61 -12.88
CA ALA A 28 12.32 2.92 -13.95
C ALA A 28 12.95 1.62 -13.47
N LEU A 29 13.53 1.61 -12.26
CA LEU A 29 14.13 0.42 -11.68
C LEU A 29 13.09 -0.67 -11.39
N ILE A 30 11.94 -0.32 -10.77
CA ILE A 30 10.87 -1.29 -10.51
C ILE A 30 10.25 -1.79 -11.82
N THR A 31 9.99 -0.92 -12.79
CA THR A 31 9.49 -1.32 -14.12
C THR A 31 10.46 -2.27 -14.81
N TRP A 32 11.77 -1.98 -14.74
CA TRP A 32 12.79 -2.84 -15.32
C TRP A 32 12.87 -4.20 -14.61
N ILE A 33 12.82 -4.23 -13.28
CA ILE A 33 12.76 -5.47 -12.48
C ILE A 33 11.54 -6.30 -12.92
N ALA A 34 10.38 -5.67 -13.01
CA ALA A 34 9.15 -6.32 -13.43
C ALA A 34 9.19 -6.89 -14.86
N ALA A 35 9.83 -6.18 -15.79
CA ALA A 35 10.00 -6.64 -17.16
C ALA A 35 10.81 -7.94 -17.24
N HIS A 36 11.76 -8.14 -16.31
CA HIS A 36 12.66 -9.30 -16.30
C HIS A 36 12.25 -10.40 -15.30
N SER A 37 11.11 -10.25 -14.61
CA SER A 37 10.58 -11.29 -13.72
C SER A 37 9.88 -12.39 -14.52
N GLN A 38 10.56 -13.52 -14.72
CA GLN A 38 10.04 -14.64 -15.54
C GLN A 38 9.56 -15.85 -14.73
N MET A 39 9.82 -15.91 -13.41
CA MET A 39 9.62 -17.12 -12.60
C MET A 39 8.58 -16.97 -11.48
N ASP A 40 7.49 -16.26 -11.74
CA ASP A 40 6.43 -16.07 -10.75
C ASP A 40 5.23 -17.00 -11.05
N ALA A 41 4.76 -17.75 -10.05
CA ALA A 41 3.65 -18.71 -10.20
C ALA A 41 2.36 -18.06 -10.75
N ASP A 42 2.09 -16.80 -10.40
CA ASP A 42 0.96 -16.02 -10.92
C ASP A 42 1.20 -15.54 -12.36
N ALA A 43 2.46 -15.33 -12.77
CA ALA A 43 2.77 -14.81 -14.10
C ALA A 43 2.37 -15.80 -15.20
N GLU A 44 2.52 -17.11 -14.97
CA GLU A 44 2.08 -18.13 -15.92
C GLU A 44 0.57 -18.16 -16.08
N GLN A 45 -0.18 -17.97 -14.99
CA GLN A 45 -1.65 -17.86 -15.05
C GLN A 45 -2.06 -16.61 -15.84
N TYR A 46 -1.39 -15.48 -15.61
CA TYR A 46 -1.65 -14.25 -16.37
C TYR A 46 -1.28 -14.37 -17.84
N ARG A 47 -0.17 -15.04 -18.16
CA ARG A 47 0.27 -15.32 -19.53
C ARG A 47 -0.77 -16.18 -20.25
N SER A 48 -1.18 -17.29 -19.61
CA SER A 48 -2.22 -18.18 -20.13
C SER A 48 -3.54 -17.43 -20.38
N ALA A 49 -3.95 -16.55 -19.45
CA ALA A 49 -5.14 -15.72 -19.61
C ALA A 49 -5.00 -14.66 -20.71
N TYR A 50 -3.79 -14.17 -20.96
CA TYR A 50 -3.49 -13.17 -21.98
C TYR A 50 -3.48 -13.79 -23.38
N GLU A 51 -2.83 -14.94 -23.53
CA GLU A 51 -2.64 -15.63 -24.81
C GLU A 51 -3.88 -16.46 -25.20
N GLY A 52 -4.66 -16.95 -24.24
CA GLY A 52 -5.83 -17.83 -24.43
C GLY A 52 -7.19 -17.14 -24.64
N LEU A 53 -7.22 -15.98 -25.31
CA LEU A 53 -8.37 -15.07 -25.39
C LEU A 53 -9.66 -15.65 -26.01
N ASP A 54 -9.56 -16.62 -26.91
CA ASP A 54 -10.71 -17.22 -27.59
C ASP A 54 -11.58 -18.09 -26.68
N SER A 55 -11.08 -18.37 -25.47
CA SER A 55 -11.74 -19.17 -24.45
C SER A 55 -12.24 -18.30 -23.29
N TYR A 56 -13.23 -17.44 -23.59
CA TYR A 56 -13.95 -16.60 -22.61
C TYR A 56 -14.39 -17.37 -21.35
N PHE A 57 -14.62 -18.69 -21.48
CA PHE A 57 -15.04 -19.59 -20.42
C PHE A 57 -13.94 -20.06 -19.46
N LEU A 58 -12.64 -19.88 -19.76
CA LEU A 58 -11.57 -20.47 -18.96
C LEU A 58 -11.20 -19.67 -17.69
N PHE A 59 -11.58 -18.38 -17.59
CA PHE A 59 -11.19 -17.55 -16.45
C PHE A 59 -12.33 -16.67 -15.89
N PRO A 60 -13.49 -17.25 -15.50
CA PRO A 60 -14.62 -16.50 -14.92
C PRO A 60 -14.27 -15.78 -13.62
N ASP A 61 -13.18 -16.20 -12.96
CA ASP A 61 -12.69 -15.62 -11.72
C ASP A 61 -11.92 -14.30 -11.90
N TYR A 62 -11.67 -13.89 -13.14
CA TYR A 62 -10.99 -12.63 -13.44
C TYR A 62 -11.98 -11.49 -13.44
N GLY A 63 -11.62 -10.38 -12.79
CA GLY A 63 -12.48 -9.19 -12.75
C GLY A 63 -12.70 -8.63 -14.15
N VAL A 64 -13.93 -8.21 -14.45
CA VAL A 64 -14.34 -7.72 -15.78
C VAL A 64 -13.46 -6.56 -16.27
N GLY A 65 -13.04 -5.68 -15.36
CA GLY A 65 -12.13 -4.58 -15.67
C GLY A 65 -10.75 -5.07 -16.12
N PHE A 66 -10.21 -6.08 -15.44
CA PHE A 66 -8.91 -6.64 -15.80
C PHE A 66 -8.96 -7.42 -17.12
N GLN A 67 -10.03 -8.19 -17.36
CA GLN A 67 -10.26 -8.84 -18.65
C GLN A 67 -10.32 -7.82 -19.81
N THR A 68 -10.96 -6.67 -19.58
CA THR A 68 -11.03 -5.59 -20.58
C THR A 68 -9.64 -5.05 -20.91
N ILE A 69 -8.77 -4.88 -19.90
CA ILE A 69 -7.40 -4.41 -20.10
C ILE A 69 -6.55 -5.44 -20.88
N ILE A 70 -6.71 -6.74 -20.60
CA ILE A 70 -6.07 -7.80 -21.39
C ILE A 70 -6.47 -7.72 -22.86
N ARG A 71 -7.77 -7.52 -23.16
CA ARG A 71 -8.27 -7.38 -24.54
C ARG A 71 -7.71 -6.17 -25.24
N ILE A 72 -7.57 -5.05 -24.53
CA ILE A 72 -6.95 -3.85 -25.09
C ILE A 72 -5.49 -4.15 -25.45
N GLY A 73 -4.74 -4.80 -24.56
CA GLY A 73 -3.36 -5.21 -24.84
C GLY A 73 -3.27 -6.08 -26.10
N ASN A 74 -4.03 -7.17 -26.15
CA ASN A 74 -4.02 -8.07 -27.30
C ASN A 74 -4.51 -7.40 -28.59
N GLY A 75 -5.51 -6.53 -28.50
CA GLY A 75 -6.01 -5.74 -29.65
C GLY A 75 -4.98 -4.76 -30.20
N LEU A 76 -3.97 -4.38 -29.39
CA LEU A 76 -2.81 -3.60 -29.83
C LEU A 76 -1.68 -4.47 -30.40
N GLY A 77 -1.80 -5.79 -30.37
CA GLY A 77 -0.80 -6.73 -30.89
C GLY A 77 0.51 -6.77 -30.11
N ILE A 78 0.51 -6.35 -28.83
CA ILE A 78 1.70 -6.44 -27.97
C ILE A 78 1.77 -7.83 -27.32
N ASP A 79 2.98 -8.32 -27.06
CA ASP A 79 3.16 -9.56 -26.31
C ASP A 79 2.87 -9.38 -24.81
N PHE A 80 2.76 -10.50 -24.08
CA PHE A 80 2.45 -10.50 -22.66
C PHE A 80 3.48 -9.75 -21.81
N ASP A 81 4.77 -9.88 -22.14
CA ASP A 81 5.86 -9.26 -21.36
C ASP A 81 5.85 -7.73 -21.51
N THR A 82 5.57 -7.24 -22.73
CA THR A 82 5.35 -5.83 -23.02
C THR A 82 4.09 -5.33 -22.31
N PHE A 83 2.98 -6.08 -22.38
CA PHE A 83 1.75 -5.76 -21.68
C PHE A 83 1.95 -5.62 -20.16
N LYS A 84 2.60 -6.61 -19.53
CA LYS A 84 2.94 -6.60 -18.10
C LYS A 84 3.76 -5.37 -17.72
N THR A 85 4.78 -5.05 -18.52
CA THR A 85 5.68 -3.91 -18.29
C THR A 85 4.94 -2.59 -18.36
N VAL A 86 4.10 -2.40 -19.39
CA VAL A 86 3.26 -1.20 -19.56
C VAL A 86 2.28 -1.06 -18.40
N LEU A 87 1.66 -2.16 -17.98
CA LEU A 87 0.70 -2.16 -16.88
C LEU A 87 1.35 -1.73 -15.56
N ILE A 88 2.52 -2.28 -15.25
CA ILE A 88 3.26 -1.92 -14.02
C ILE A 88 3.74 -0.47 -14.09
N PHE A 89 4.24 -0.01 -15.23
CA PHE A 89 4.58 1.41 -15.41
C PHE A 89 3.36 2.31 -15.16
N ALA A 90 2.19 1.96 -15.68
CA ALA A 90 0.95 2.71 -15.44
C ALA A 90 0.57 2.74 -13.95
N VAL A 91 0.71 1.62 -13.23
CA VAL A 91 0.50 1.56 -11.78
C VAL A 91 1.46 2.49 -11.04
N LEU A 92 2.76 2.45 -11.36
CA LEU A 92 3.75 3.29 -10.71
C LEU A 92 3.52 4.78 -10.99
N ALA A 93 3.11 5.13 -12.21
CA ALA A 93 2.72 6.49 -12.59
C ALA A 93 1.49 6.98 -11.81
N ILE A 94 0.50 6.11 -11.57
CA ILE A 94 -0.65 6.41 -10.71
C ILE A 94 -0.19 6.73 -9.28
N TYR A 95 0.70 5.91 -8.71
CA TYR A 95 1.26 6.16 -7.38
C TYR A 95 1.96 7.52 -7.35
N GLU A 96 2.82 7.81 -8.32
CA GLU A 96 3.53 9.08 -8.41
C GLU A 96 2.58 10.29 -8.47
N CYS A 97 1.49 10.20 -9.23
CA CYS A 97 0.48 11.26 -9.27
C CYS A 97 -0.12 11.55 -7.89
N VAL A 98 -0.35 10.52 -7.08
CA VAL A 98 -0.84 10.66 -5.70
C VAL A 98 0.25 11.22 -4.79
N LEU A 99 1.50 10.76 -4.91
CA LEU A 99 2.63 11.24 -4.12
C LEU A 99 2.88 12.73 -4.37
N LEU A 100 2.95 13.15 -5.62
CA LEU A 100 3.13 14.56 -6.02
C LEU A 100 2.02 15.48 -5.49
N ARG A 101 0.83 14.92 -5.25
CA ARG A 101 -0.31 15.65 -4.71
C ARG A 101 -0.29 15.76 -3.18
N LEU A 102 0.28 14.78 -2.48
CA LEU A 102 0.14 14.64 -1.02
C LEU A 102 1.44 14.89 -0.24
N THR A 103 2.61 14.79 -0.87
CA THR A 103 3.90 15.10 -0.22
C THR A 103 4.81 15.92 -1.12
N LYS A 104 5.75 16.65 -0.50
CA LYS A 104 6.86 17.34 -1.19
C LYS A 104 8.11 16.46 -1.28
N ASP A 105 8.13 15.34 -0.56
CA ASP A 105 9.27 14.42 -0.43
C ASP A 105 8.81 13.01 -0.83
N SER A 106 8.47 12.88 -2.12
CA SER A 106 8.09 11.64 -2.80
C SER A 106 9.23 10.61 -2.78
N ALA A 107 10.48 11.05 -2.90
CA ALA A 107 11.66 10.20 -2.85
C ALA A 107 11.74 9.35 -1.56
N THR A 108 11.43 9.95 -0.40
CA THR A 108 11.35 9.18 0.86
C THR A 108 10.25 8.13 0.79
N VAL A 109 9.09 8.45 0.23
CA VAL A 109 7.99 7.48 0.09
C VAL A 109 8.38 6.35 -0.86
N TRP A 110 8.97 6.66 -2.02
CA TRP A 110 9.46 5.66 -2.97
C TRP A 110 10.47 4.72 -2.37
N SER A 111 11.45 5.23 -1.62
CA SER A 111 12.43 4.37 -0.97
C SER A 111 11.81 3.40 0.05
N LEU A 112 10.77 3.81 0.77
CA LEU A 112 10.04 2.91 1.67
C LEU A 112 9.21 1.89 0.87
N LEU A 113 8.51 2.33 -0.18
CA LEU A 113 7.72 1.47 -1.06
C LEU A 113 8.56 0.40 -1.77
N MET A 114 9.77 0.75 -2.20
CA MET A 114 10.71 -0.19 -2.79
C MET A 114 11.01 -1.33 -1.81
N VAL A 115 11.33 -1.01 -0.56
CA VAL A 115 11.57 -2.03 0.49
C VAL A 115 10.33 -2.90 0.69
N TYR A 116 9.17 -2.29 0.90
CA TYR A 116 7.87 -2.97 0.96
C TYR A 116 6.76 -1.92 0.81
N PRO A 117 5.65 -2.16 0.10
CA PRO A 117 5.21 -3.44 -0.49
C PRO A 117 5.47 -3.58 -1.99
N MET A 118 6.11 -2.63 -2.66
CA MET A 118 6.02 -2.53 -4.13
C MET A 118 6.66 -3.73 -4.84
N LEU A 119 7.84 -4.18 -4.40
CA LEU A 119 8.51 -5.36 -4.97
C LEU A 119 7.65 -6.63 -4.93
N VAL A 120 6.86 -6.78 -3.87
CA VAL A 120 5.94 -7.90 -3.70
C VAL A 120 4.68 -7.70 -4.54
N SER A 121 4.25 -6.45 -4.67
CA SER A 121 3.02 -6.08 -5.36
C SER A 121 3.14 -6.34 -6.86
N ILE A 122 4.28 -6.05 -7.48
CA ILE A 122 4.44 -6.19 -8.94
C ILE A 122 4.21 -7.61 -9.48
N VAL A 123 4.30 -8.63 -8.62
CA VAL A 123 4.04 -10.04 -8.95
C VAL A 123 2.54 -10.31 -9.14
N GLN A 124 1.70 -9.59 -8.39
CA GLN A 124 0.26 -9.82 -8.31
C GLN A 124 -0.51 -8.77 -9.13
N LEU A 125 -0.36 -8.81 -10.45
CA LEU A 125 -0.79 -7.76 -11.39
C LEU A 125 -2.22 -7.27 -11.17
N ARG A 126 -3.19 -8.19 -11.05
CA ARG A 126 -4.61 -7.87 -10.86
C ARG A 126 -4.84 -7.04 -9.60
N GLN A 127 -4.29 -7.51 -8.50
CA GLN A 127 -4.47 -6.87 -7.21
C GLN A 127 -3.74 -5.55 -7.14
N THR A 128 -2.52 -5.49 -7.67
CA THR A 128 -1.69 -4.28 -7.69
C THR A 128 -2.32 -3.17 -8.51
N LEU A 129 -2.92 -3.50 -9.65
CA LEU A 129 -3.73 -2.56 -10.41
C LEU A 129 -4.96 -2.09 -9.62
N GLY A 130 -5.71 -3.02 -9.00
CA GLY A 130 -6.85 -2.67 -8.15
C GLY A 130 -6.45 -1.73 -7.00
N LEU A 131 -5.36 -2.04 -6.30
CA LEU A 131 -4.85 -1.22 -5.20
C LEU A 131 -4.34 0.14 -5.67
N ALA A 132 -3.81 0.28 -6.89
CA ALA A 132 -3.47 1.58 -7.46
C ALA A 132 -4.69 2.50 -7.56
N PHE A 133 -5.84 1.98 -8.00
CA PHE A 133 -7.10 2.71 -8.01
C PHE A 133 -7.62 2.99 -6.59
N VAL A 134 -7.42 2.08 -5.63
CA VAL A 134 -7.72 2.34 -4.21
C VAL A 134 -6.87 3.49 -3.66
N VAL A 135 -5.58 3.55 -4.01
CA VAL A 135 -4.69 4.64 -3.59
C VAL A 135 -5.18 5.99 -4.15
N ILE A 136 -5.63 6.04 -5.42
CA ILE A 136 -6.31 7.23 -5.96
C ILE A 136 -7.58 7.55 -5.15
N ALA A 137 -8.43 6.55 -4.90
CA ALA A 137 -9.69 6.73 -4.17
C ALA A 137 -9.43 7.38 -2.80
N LEU A 138 -8.52 6.80 -2.01
CA LEU A 138 -8.15 7.30 -0.70
C LEU A 138 -7.54 8.71 -0.77
N ALA A 139 -6.76 9.01 -1.81
CA ALA A 139 -6.24 10.35 -2.02
C ALA A 139 -7.35 11.41 -2.19
N PHE A 140 -8.50 11.06 -2.80
CA PHE A 140 -9.65 11.96 -2.84
C PHE A 140 -10.25 12.22 -1.46
N LEU A 141 -10.37 11.21 -0.59
CA LEU A 141 -10.82 11.40 0.79
C LEU A 141 -9.87 12.32 1.56
N VAL A 142 -8.55 12.09 1.43
CA VAL A 142 -7.51 12.90 2.09
C VAL A 142 -7.53 14.35 1.60
N ALA A 143 -7.55 14.55 0.28
CA ALA A 143 -7.44 15.87 -0.33
C ALA A 143 -8.72 16.72 -0.24
N ARG A 144 -9.90 16.08 -0.30
CA ARG A 144 -11.20 16.77 -0.42
C ARG A 144 -12.15 16.53 0.76
N GLY A 145 -11.78 15.69 1.73
CA GLY A 145 -12.63 15.35 2.86
C GLY A 145 -13.93 14.68 2.41
N ILE A 146 -15.05 15.04 3.04
CA ILE A 146 -16.40 14.54 2.71
C ILE A 146 -16.76 14.76 1.23
N ARG A 147 -16.31 15.88 0.62
CA ARG A 147 -16.54 16.18 -0.80
C ARG A 147 -15.80 15.21 -1.74
N GLY A 148 -14.86 14.43 -1.22
CA GLY A 148 -14.14 13.39 -1.95
C GLY A 148 -14.90 12.06 -2.05
N ILE A 149 -15.96 11.84 -1.25
CA ILE A 149 -16.66 10.55 -1.18
C ILE A 149 -17.19 10.07 -2.54
N PRO A 150 -17.83 10.90 -3.39
CA PRO A 150 -18.32 10.41 -4.69
C PRO A 150 -17.20 9.86 -5.57
N TRP A 151 -16.07 10.58 -5.63
CA TRP A 151 -14.89 10.16 -6.38
C TRP A 151 -14.24 8.91 -5.77
N PHE A 152 -14.17 8.84 -4.44
CA PHE A 152 -13.72 7.66 -3.73
C PHE A 152 -14.54 6.42 -4.13
N ILE A 153 -15.88 6.50 -4.10
CA ILE A 153 -16.75 5.39 -4.47
C ILE A 153 -16.53 4.96 -5.93
N VAL A 154 -16.47 5.92 -6.87
CA VAL A 154 -16.21 5.62 -8.28
C VAL A 154 -14.90 4.85 -8.45
N PHE A 155 -13.81 5.31 -7.84
CA PHE A 155 -12.51 4.64 -7.97
C PHE A 155 -12.46 3.29 -7.24
N VAL A 156 -13.18 3.11 -6.13
CA VAL A 156 -13.31 1.80 -5.48
C VAL A 156 -14.09 0.83 -6.37
N LEU A 157 -15.16 1.26 -7.04
CA LEU A 157 -15.90 0.40 -7.97
C LEU A 157 -15.04 -0.02 -9.17
N ILE A 158 -14.24 0.91 -9.72
CA ILE A 158 -13.23 0.59 -10.74
C ILE A 158 -12.22 -0.42 -10.19
N ALA A 159 -11.69 -0.20 -8.98
CA ALA A 159 -10.76 -1.13 -8.34
C ALA A 159 -11.37 -2.53 -8.15
N THR A 160 -12.63 -2.61 -7.70
CA THR A 160 -13.37 -3.87 -7.55
C THR A 160 -13.52 -4.60 -8.88
N SER A 161 -13.71 -3.88 -9.98
CA SER A 161 -13.76 -4.47 -11.32
C SER A 161 -12.42 -5.11 -11.75
N MET A 162 -11.29 -4.67 -11.17
CA MET A 162 -9.97 -5.28 -11.39
C MET A 162 -9.76 -6.47 -10.45
N HIS A 163 -10.07 -6.28 -9.17
CA HIS A 163 -9.91 -7.29 -8.13
C HIS A 163 -10.98 -7.14 -7.04
N VAL A 164 -11.78 -8.18 -6.84
CA VAL A 164 -13.01 -8.13 -6.01
C VAL A 164 -12.76 -7.67 -4.58
N THR A 165 -11.63 -8.05 -3.96
CA THR A 165 -11.31 -7.67 -2.57
C THR A 165 -11.17 -6.16 -2.37
N CYS A 166 -10.98 -5.37 -3.44
CA CYS A 166 -10.96 -3.91 -3.35
C CYS A 166 -12.30 -3.32 -2.86
N VAL A 167 -13.41 -4.05 -3.00
CA VAL A 167 -14.72 -3.62 -2.48
C VAL A 167 -14.69 -3.37 -0.98
N LEU A 168 -13.82 -4.08 -0.26
CA LEU A 168 -13.71 -3.95 1.19
C LEU A 168 -13.41 -2.51 1.59
N TYR A 169 -12.62 -1.77 0.81
CA TYR A 169 -12.27 -0.38 1.13
C TYR A 169 -13.47 0.57 1.22
N VAL A 170 -14.68 0.20 0.76
CA VAL A 170 -15.90 1.02 0.94
C VAL A 170 -16.09 1.47 2.40
N VAL A 171 -15.65 0.67 3.39
CA VAL A 171 -15.68 1.04 4.82
C VAL A 171 -14.96 2.36 5.11
N MET A 172 -13.98 2.76 4.29
CA MET A 172 -13.23 4.01 4.47
C MET A 172 -14.08 5.28 4.30
N VAL A 173 -15.28 5.19 3.73
CA VAL A 173 -16.26 6.29 3.73
C VAL A 173 -16.59 6.75 5.15
N PHE A 174 -16.58 5.84 6.12
CA PHE A 174 -16.87 6.14 7.52
C PHE A 174 -15.75 6.93 8.21
N CYS A 175 -14.65 7.31 7.53
CA CYS A 175 -13.56 8.07 8.16
C CYS A 175 -13.99 9.46 8.63
N PHE A 176 -15.15 9.94 8.18
CA PHE A 176 -15.73 11.21 8.65
C PHE A 176 -16.77 11.03 9.76
N LEU A 177 -17.03 9.80 10.19
CA LEU A 177 -18.01 9.52 11.25
C LEU A 177 -17.45 9.92 12.62
N GLY A 178 -17.99 10.99 13.20
CA GLY A 178 -17.70 11.39 14.58
C GLY A 178 -16.23 11.77 14.85
N SER A 179 -15.84 11.58 16.11
CA SER A 179 -14.49 11.85 16.60
C SER A 179 -13.55 10.66 16.37
N VAL A 180 -12.24 10.90 16.34
CA VAL A 180 -11.27 9.79 16.24
C VAL A 180 -11.43 8.81 17.40
N ARG A 181 -11.67 9.30 18.62
CA ARG A 181 -11.90 8.45 19.80
C ARG A 181 -13.10 7.53 19.58
N THR A 182 -14.19 8.06 19.02
CA THR A 182 -15.39 7.28 18.68
C THR A 182 -15.07 6.21 17.63
N LEU A 183 -14.34 6.57 16.57
CA LEU A 183 -13.89 5.62 15.55
C LEU A 183 -13.00 4.51 16.11
N THR A 184 -12.04 4.86 16.98
CA THR A 184 -11.17 3.89 17.64
C THR A 184 -11.99 2.90 18.47
N ILE A 185 -12.89 3.38 19.32
CA ILE A 185 -13.76 2.52 20.14
C ILE A 185 -14.61 1.61 19.24
N LEU A 186 -15.23 2.17 18.20
CA LEU A 186 -16.06 1.42 17.27
C LEU A 186 -15.26 0.32 16.56
N CYS A 187 -14.09 0.62 16.01
CA CYS A 187 -13.27 -0.41 15.37
C CYS A 187 -12.75 -1.44 16.36
N THR A 188 -12.36 -1.06 17.59
CA THR A 188 -11.98 -2.05 18.60
C THR A 188 -13.13 -3.01 18.91
N ILE A 189 -14.35 -2.50 19.07
CA ILE A 189 -15.54 -3.33 19.31
C ILE A 189 -15.81 -4.26 18.12
N ILE A 190 -15.81 -3.71 16.89
CA ILE A 190 -16.02 -4.50 15.67
C ILE A 190 -14.96 -5.60 15.56
N THR A 191 -13.68 -5.26 15.72
CA THR A 191 -12.57 -6.22 15.67
C THR A 191 -12.74 -7.32 16.72
N LEU A 192 -13.09 -6.96 17.96
CA LEU A 192 -13.28 -7.94 19.04
C LEU A 192 -14.47 -8.88 18.75
N ILE A 193 -15.62 -8.32 18.38
CA ILE A 193 -16.82 -9.09 18.05
C ILE A 193 -16.55 -10.01 16.86
N SER A 194 -15.96 -9.50 15.79
CA SER A 194 -15.65 -10.29 14.59
C SER A 194 -14.59 -11.37 14.84
N THR A 195 -13.66 -11.16 15.78
CA THR A 195 -12.68 -12.20 16.15
C THR A 195 -13.36 -13.31 16.98
N ILE A 196 -14.23 -12.95 17.92
CA ILE A 196 -14.94 -13.93 18.77
C ILE A 196 -15.98 -14.72 17.96
N LEU A 197 -16.73 -14.04 17.09
CA LEU A 197 -17.81 -14.62 16.29
C LEU A 197 -17.34 -15.04 14.90
N GLY A 198 -16.02 -15.06 14.63
CA GLY A 198 -15.48 -15.25 13.28
C GLY A 198 -15.99 -16.50 12.58
N SER A 199 -15.98 -17.64 13.28
CA SER A 199 -16.50 -18.92 12.76
C SER A 199 -18.00 -18.86 12.45
N THR A 200 -18.80 -18.23 13.31
CA THR A 200 -20.24 -18.06 13.11
C THR A 200 -20.55 -17.12 11.94
N ILE A 201 -19.85 -15.98 11.86
CA ILE A 201 -20.00 -15.02 10.76
C ILE A 201 -19.64 -15.70 9.44
N PHE A 202 -18.55 -16.45 9.42
CA PHE A 202 -18.09 -17.14 8.24
C PHE A 202 -19.06 -18.24 7.78
N SER A 203 -19.54 -19.08 8.70
CA SER A 203 -20.56 -20.08 8.39
C SER A 203 -21.85 -19.44 7.84
N ALA A 204 -22.27 -18.29 8.39
CA ALA A 204 -23.41 -17.55 7.85
C ALA A 204 -23.14 -17.02 6.43
N VAL A 205 -21.93 -16.54 6.14
CA VAL A 205 -21.54 -16.07 4.80
C VAL A 205 -21.48 -17.22 3.79
N GLU A 206 -20.97 -18.38 4.18
CA GLU A 206 -20.92 -19.58 3.32
C GLU A 206 -22.32 -20.04 2.88
N HIS A 207 -23.31 -19.95 3.77
CA HIS A 207 -24.71 -20.24 3.43
C HIS A 207 -25.32 -19.21 2.45
N LEU A 208 -24.87 -17.96 2.48
CA LEU A 208 -25.37 -16.90 1.61
C LEU A 208 -24.64 -16.88 0.25
N ILE A 209 -23.38 -17.28 0.23
CA ILE A 209 -22.52 -17.29 -0.96
C ILE A 209 -21.98 -18.71 -1.11
N PRO A 210 -22.72 -19.61 -1.80
CA PRO A 210 -22.26 -20.97 -2.08
C PRO A 210 -21.09 -20.90 -3.06
N SER A 211 -19.90 -20.66 -2.53
CA SER A 211 -18.66 -20.63 -3.29
C SER A 211 -17.59 -21.34 -2.47
N ASN A 212 -16.93 -22.33 -3.09
CA ASN A 212 -15.82 -23.07 -2.50
C ASN A 212 -14.64 -22.16 -2.09
N LYS A 213 -14.64 -20.90 -2.56
CA LYS A 213 -13.66 -19.88 -2.19
C LYS A 213 -13.76 -19.46 -0.74
N VAL A 214 -14.98 -19.40 -0.18
CA VAL A 214 -15.17 -19.05 1.23
C VAL A 214 -14.43 -20.09 2.06
N ALA A 215 -14.80 -21.37 1.95
CA ALA A 215 -14.16 -22.50 2.64
C ALA A 215 -12.62 -22.57 2.45
N TYR A 216 -12.09 -22.21 1.28
CA TYR A 216 -10.65 -22.13 1.04
C TYR A 216 -9.93 -21.20 2.02
N PHE A 217 -10.48 -19.99 2.26
CA PHE A 217 -9.85 -19.01 3.15
C PHE A 217 -9.85 -19.44 4.62
N TYR A 218 -10.85 -20.19 5.08
CA TYR A 218 -10.94 -20.59 6.48
C TYR A 218 -10.07 -21.80 6.83
N ASN A 219 -9.76 -22.63 5.85
CA ASN A 219 -8.88 -23.79 6.03
C ASN A 219 -7.40 -23.42 5.98
N GLU A 220 -7.05 -22.15 5.71
CA GLU A 220 -5.67 -21.68 5.73
C GLU A 220 -5.18 -21.55 7.19
N HIS A 221 -4.29 -22.45 7.60
CA HIS A 221 -3.74 -22.42 8.95
C HIS A 221 -2.62 -21.39 9.10
N ILE A 222 -2.98 -20.17 9.50
CA ILE A 222 -2.01 -19.13 9.88
C ILE A 222 -1.54 -19.36 11.33
N SER A 223 -0.22 -19.46 11.53
CA SER A 223 0.37 -19.64 12.86
C SER A 223 0.01 -18.49 13.81
N LEU A 224 -0.14 -18.79 15.11
CA LEU A 224 -0.46 -17.79 16.14
C LEU A 224 0.56 -16.63 16.15
N TYR A 225 1.84 -16.95 15.96
CA TYR A 225 2.91 -15.95 15.86
C TYR A 225 2.68 -14.97 14.70
N THR A 226 2.32 -15.49 13.52
CA THR A 226 1.98 -14.67 12.36
C THR A 226 0.76 -13.79 12.64
N LYS A 227 -0.33 -14.36 13.19
CA LYS A 227 -1.54 -13.59 13.56
C LYS A 227 -1.18 -12.43 14.50
N ALA A 228 -0.40 -12.69 15.55
CA ALA A 228 0.05 -11.67 16.50
C ALA A 228 0.90 -10.57 15.83
N THR A 229 1.76 -10.94 14.89
CA THR A 229 2.61 -9.99 14.18
C THR A 229 1.81 -9.10 13.23
N LEU A 230 0.80 -9.64 12.55
CA LEU A 230 -0.10 -8.86 11.70
C LEU A 230 -0.94 -7.87 12.51
N ILE A 231 -1.45 -8.31 13.67
CA ILE A 231 -2.14 -7.40 14.61
C ILE A 231 -1.20 -6.27 15.04
N ALA A 232 0.01 -6.63 15.48
CA ALA A 232 1.00 -5.65 15.92
C ALA A 232 1.35 -4.65 14.81
N LEU A 233 1.45 -5.11 13.56
CA LEU A 233 1.69 -4.27 12.40
C LEU A 233 0.57 -3.23 12.19
N VAL A 234 -0.68 -3.68 12.15
CA VAL A 234 -1.83 -2.78 11.94
C VAL A 234 -1.92 -1.76 13.07
N VAL A 235 -1.72 -2.19 14.31
CA VAL A 235 -1.68 -1.29 15.48
C VAL A 235 -0.53 -0.29 15.37
N LEU A 236 0.66 -0.75 14.95
CA LEU A 236 1.84 0.10 14.80
C LEU A 236 1.62 1.19 13.72
N ASN A 237 0.95 0.87 12.61
CA ASN A 237 0.56 1.84 11.59
C ASN A 237 -0.31 2.97 12.19
N VAL A 238 -1.27 2.63 13.05
CA VAL A 238 -2.13 3.60 13.75
C VAL A 238 -1.32 4.44 14.74
N VAL A 239 -0.43 3.83 15.51
CA VAL A 239 0.43 4.52 16.49
C VAL A 239 1.37 5.50 15.79
N ILE A 240 2.05 5.08 14.72
CA ILE A 240 2.91 5.93 13.91
C ILE A 240 2.12 7.14 13.40
N MET A 241 0.95 6.90 12.81
CA MET A 241 0.13 7.99 12.28
C MET A 241 -0.43 8.91 13.37
N HIS A 242 -0.72 8.39 14.56
CA HIS A 242 -1.07 9.23 15.71
C HIS A 242 0.09 10.16 16.08
N MET A 243 1.31 9.62 16.20
CA MET A 243 2.51 10.40 16.53
C MET A 243 2.79 11.47 15.48
N VAL A 244 2.76 11.11 14.19
CA VAL A 244 2.92 12.05 13.07
C VAL A 244 1.86 13.14 13.10
N CYS A 245 0.58 12.77 13.25
CA CYS A 245 -0.51 13.74 13.27
C CYS A 245 -0.36 14.73 14.42
N ARG A 246 -0.05 14.26 15.63
CA ARG A 246 0.18 15.10 16.81
C ARG A 246 1.38 16.02 16.63
N PHE A 247 2.47 15.51 16.04
CA PHE A 247 3.65 16.30 15.76
C PHE A 247 3.36 17.44 14.77
N VAL A 248 2.67 17.13 13.66
CA VAL A 248 2.28 18.11 12.64
C VAL A 248 1.29 19.14 13.20
N GLU A 249 0.31 18.72 14.00
CA GLU A 249 -0.68 19.62 14.65
C GLU A 249 -0.04 20.62 15.62
N ARG A 250 1.01 20.22 16.34
CA ARG A 250 1.75 21.09 17.28
C ARG A 250 2.80 21.97 16.59
N SER A 251 3.03 21.76 15.30
CA SER A 251 4.03 22.50 14.56
C SER A 251 3.47 23.83 14.05
N ASN A 252 4.14 24.93 14.36
CA ASN A 252 3.80 26.26 13.86
C ASN A 252 4.11 26.45 12.36
N VAL A 253 4.93 25.57 11.76
CA VAL A 253 5.30 25.64 10.34
C VAL A 253 4.36 24.81 9.43
N ALA A 254 3.49 23.98 9.99
CA ALA A 254 2.57 23.16 9.21
C ALA A 254 1.37 23.97 8.72
N THR A 255 1.00 23.80 7.44
CA THR A 255 -0.19 24.47 6.90
C THR A 255 -1.47 23.81 7.43
N GLN A 256 -2.55 24.57 7.55
CA GLN A 256 -3.89 24.05 7.93
C GLN A 256 -4.36 22.93 7.00
N ARG A 257 -4.00 23.01 5.71
CA ARG A 257 -4.29 21.95 4.75
C ARG A 257 -3.55 20.67 5.10
N THR A 258 -2.25 20.74 5.37
CA THR A 258 -1.42 19.59 5.77
C THR A 258 -1.94 18.94 7.04
N VAL A 259 -2.27 19.74 8.06
CA VAL A 259 -2.86 19.23 9.33
C VAL A 259 -4.15 18.45 9.06
N ARG A 260 -5.04 19.01 8.24
CA ARG A 260 -6.30 18.34 7.86
C ARG A 260 -6.04 17.05 7.08
N GLU A 261 -5.16 17.06 6.09
CA GLU A 261 -4.80 15.88 5.29
C GLU A 261 -4.24 14.77 6.22
N MET A 262 -3.33 15.09 7.14
CA MET A 262 -2.79 14.12 8.12
C MET A 262 -3.85 13.55 9.06
N ARG A 263 -4.80 14.37 9.50
CA ARG A 263 -5.92 13.91 10.33
C ARG A 263 -6.79 12.89 9.59
N VAL A 264 -7.04 13.10 8.29
CA VAL A 264 -7.81 12.14 7.49
C VAL A 264 -7.03 10.83 7.32
N ILE A 265 -5.72 10.89 7.03
CA ILE A 265 -4.89 9.67 6.95
C ILE A 265 -4.91 8.89 8.27
N TYR A 266 -4.77 9.57 9.41
CA TYR A 266 -4.84 8.93 10.72
C TYR A 266 -6.20 8.23 10.95
N ARG A 267 -7.31 8.86 10.53
CA ARG A 267 -8.64 8.24 10.60
C ARG A 267 -8.77 7.02 9.67
N ILE A 268 -8.23 7.07 8.46
CA ILE A 268 -8.18 5.93 7.53
C ILE A 268 -7.42 4.76 8.17
N CYS A 269 -6.24 5.02 8.76
CA CYS A 269 -5.47 3.98 9.45
C CYS A 269 -6.23 3.40 10.66
N THR A 270 -6.93 4.25 11.41
CA THR A 270 -7.76 3.83 12.55
C THR A 270 -8.90 2.92 12.09
N LEU A 271 -9.57 3.26 10.99
CA LEU A 271 -10.62 2.42 10.42
C LEU A 271 -10.10 1.09 9.90
N PHE A 272 -8.85 1.07 9.41
CA PHE A 272 -8.25 -0.16 8.91
C PHE A 272 -8.11 -1.25 10.00
N MET A 273 -8.10 -0.88 11.28
CA MET A 273 -8.14 -1.84 12.39
C MET A 273 -9.36 -2.76 12.34
N CYS A 274 -10.48 -2.30 11.78
CA CYS A 274 -11.68 -3.10 11.60
C CYS A 274 -11.44 -4.34 10.70
N TYR A 275 -10.37 -4.39 9.89
CA TYR A 275 -10.00 -5.57 9.08
C TYR A 275 -9.03 -6.53 9.76
N ILE A 276 -8.57 -6.25 10.99
CA ILE A 276 -7.72 -7.19 11.72
C ILE A 276 -8.27 -8.62 11.71
N PRO A 277 -9.57 -8.87 11.98
CA PRO A 277 -10.13 -10.22 11.95
C PRO A 277 -9.99 -10.87 10.58
N LEU A 278 -10.14 -10.11 9.51
CA LEU A 278 -10.01 -10.62 8.15
C LEU A 278 -8.54 -10.92 7.79
N ILE A 279 -7.63 -10.03 8.17
CA ILE A 279 -6.18 -10.14 7.90
C ILE A 279 -5.56 -11.35 8.60
N ILE A 280 -6.01 -11.69 9.81
CA ILE A 280 -5.45 -12.83 10.56
C ILE A 280 -6.01 -14.18 10.13
N GLU A 281 -7.08 -14.22 9.33
CA GLU A 281 -7.69 -15.47 8.86
C GLU A 281 -7.17 -15.90 7.47
N GLY A 282 -6.62 -15.01 6.65
CA GLY A 282 -6.10 -15.39 5.33
C GLY A 282 -4.95 -14.52 4.83
N THR A 283 -3.95 -15.15 4.21
CA THR A 283 -2.75 -14.44 3.71
C THR A 283 -3.09 -13.49 2.56
N ASP A 284 -4.17 -13.77 1.82
CA ASP A 284 -4.69 -12.91 0.77
C ASP A 284 -5.22 -11.56 1.27
N PHE A 285 -5.71 -11.52 2.52
CA PHE A 285 -6.21 -10.30 3.12
C PHE A 285 -5.09 -9.42 3.70
N MET A 286 -3.94 -10.00 4.03
CA MET A 286 -2.74 -9.22 4.42
C MET A 286 -2.36 -8.18 3.38
N ARG A 287 -2.69 -8.46 2.12
CA ARG A 287 -2.40 -7.61 0.97
C ARG A 287 -3.22 -6.31 0.96
N LEU A 288 -4.30 -6.22 1.74
CA LEU A 288 -5.06 -4.97 1.96
C LEU A 288 -4.24 -3.90 2.68
N ASP A 289 -3.23 -4.27 3.46
CA ASP A 289 -2.40 -3.27 4.16
C ASP A 289 -1.53 -2.47 3.17
N ARG A 290 -1.26 -3.01 1.99
CA ARG A 290 -0.36 -2.42 1.00
C ARG A 290 -0.79 -1.02 0.55
N ALA A 291 -2.09 -0.79 0.33
CA ALA A 291 -2.58 0.56 0.00
C ALA A 291 -2.53 1.52 1.19
N ILE A 292 -2.75 1.02 2.41
CA ILE A 292 -2.71 1.82 3.65
C ILE A 292 -1.29 2.26 3.96
N LEU A 293 -0.31 1.37 3.77
CA LEU A 293 1.11 1.66 3.97
C LEU A 293 1.61 2.82 3.11
N VAL A 294 1.07 3.01 1.89
CA VAL A 294 1.37 4.19 1.06
C VAL A 294 1.07 5.48 1.84
N PHE A 295 -0.09 5.53 2.51
CA PHE A 295 -0.48 6.71 3.29
C PHE A 295 0.29 6.84 4.60
N VAL A 296 0.67 5.73 5.24
CA VAL A 296 1.58 5.75 6.39
C VAL A 296 2.93 6.36 5.99
N PHE A 297 3.49 5.94 4.85
CA PHE A 297 4.76 6.47 4.33
C PHE A 297 4.64 7.93 3.89
N ILE A 298 3.53 8.34 3.27
CA ILE A 298 3.23 9.76 3.02
C ILE A 298 3.23 10.54 4.34
N GLY A 299 2.57 10.01 5.37
CA GLY A 299 2.55 10.62 6.70
C GLY A 299 3.95 10.80 7.29
N ILE A 300 4.77 9.75 7.27
CA ILE A 300 6.17 9.79 7.71
C ILE A 300 6.96 10.85 6.93
N SER A 301 6.84 10.86 5.60
CA SER A 301 7.49 11.84 4.72
C SER A 301 7.08 13.29 5.06
N VAL A 302 5.79 13.55 5.26
CA VAL A 302 5.27 14.87 5.67
C VAL A 302 5.76 15.26 7.07
N GLY A 303 5.77 14.32 8.03
CA GLY A 303 6.28 14.55 9.38
C GLY A 303 7.76 14.92 9.37
N LEU A 304 8.57 14.21 8.58
CA LEU A 304 9.99 14.49 8.37
C LEU A 304 10.22 15.87 7.76
N ALA A 305 9.52 16.21 6.67
CA ALA A 305 9.63 17.52 6.02
C ALA A 305 9.23 18.66 6.97
N THR A 306 8.19 18.45 7.78
CA THR A 306 7.75 19.41 8.80
C THR A 306 8.81 19.59 9.89
N SER A 307 9.43 18.50 10.34
CA SER A 307 10.51 18.52 11.33
C SER A 307 11.74 19.27 10.83
N GLN A 308 12.14 19.02 9.58
CA GLN A 308 13.24 19.73 8.93
C GLN A 308 12.96 21.23 8.84
N THR A 309 11.76 21.61 8.40
CA THR A 309 11.36 23.03 8.30
C THR A 309 11.38 23.70 9.67
N LYS A 310 10.84 23.03 10.69
CA LYS A 310 10.83 23.55 12.06
C LYS A 310 12.24 23.75 12.62
N LEU A 311 13.13 22.77 12.47
CA LEU A 311 14.54 22.90 12.87
C LEU A 311 15.26 24.01 12.09
N ALA A 312 14.91 24.20 10.82
CA ALA A 312 15.43 25.29 10.00
C ALA A 312 14.89 26.67 10.41
N VAL A 313 13.78 26.76 11.13
CA VAL A 313 13.28 28.03 11.69
C VAL A 313 13.86 28.26 13.10
N ASP A 314 13.83 27.25 13.97
CA ASP A 314 14.09 27.39 15.41
C ASP A 314 15.57 27.30 15.80
N ALA A 315 16.45 26.69 15.00
CA ALA A 315 17.82 26.39 15.44
C ALA A 315 18.79 27.60 15.38
N PRO A 316 19.64 27.80 16.41
CA PRO A 316 20.72 28.79 16.41
C PRO A 316 21.71 28.56 15.24
N PRO A 317 22.30 29.61 14.65
CA PRO A 317 23.11 29.51 13.42
C PRO A 317 24.23 28.46 13.49
N LEU A 318 24.91 28.35 14.63
CA LEU A 318 26.08 27.48 14.83
C LEU A 318 25.73 25.97 14.97
N TYR A 319 24.51 25.61 15.37
CA TYR A 319 24.10 24.21 15.61
C TYR A 319 23.09 23.67 14.59
N LYS A 320 22.61 24.56 13.72
CA LYS A 320 21.54 24.32 12.73
C LYS A 320 21.86 23.17 11.78
N ARG A 321 23.08 23.12 11.23
CA ARG A 321 23.43 22.15 10.19
C ARG A 321 23.65 20.74 10.75
N ARG A 322 24.35 20.60 11.88
CA ARG A 322 24.70 19.28 12.46
C ARG A 322 23.49 18.59 13.09
N ARG A 323 22.63 19.33 13.81
CA ARG A 323 21.46 18.76 14.51
C ARG A 323 20.34 18.35 13.55
N VAL A 324 20.16 19.12 12.46
CA VAL A 324 19.22 18.77 11.37
C VAL A 324 19.67 17.49 10.67
N VAL A 325 20.97 17.38 10.34
CA VAL A 325 21.50 16.19 9.66
C VAL A 325 21.40 14.94 10.54
N VAL A 326 21.76 15.02 11.83
CA VAL A 326 21.68 13.86 12.73
C VAL A 326 20.24 13.41 12.95
N ASN A 327 19.30 14.32 13.24
CA ASN A 327 17.89 13.96 13.40
C ASN A 327 17.29 13.40 12.10
N MET A 328 17.69 13.94 10.95
CA MET A 328 17.26 13.42 9.66
C MET A 328 17.74 11.99 9.45
N ILE A 329 19.02 11.71 9.69
CA ILE A 329 19.59 10.37 9.54
C ILE A 329 18.90 9.40 10.49
N VAL A 330 18.73 9.74 11.77
CA VAL A 330 18.14 8.83 12.76
C VAL A 330 16.68 8.49 12.43
N VAL A 331 15.84 9.48 12.12
CA VAL A 331 14.42 9.22 11.86
C VAL A 331 14.20 8.52 10.52
N ARG A 332 14.97 8.89 9.48
CA ARG A 332 14.91 8.22 8.17
C ARG A 332 15.43 6.79 8.25
N PHE A 333 16.51 6.56 9.00
CA PHE A 333 17.00 5.21 9.25
C PHE A 333 16.00 4.39 10.07
N ALA A 334 15.33 4.97 11.06
CA ALA A 334 14.27 4.28 11.81
C ALA A 334 13.08 3.91 10.90
N ALA A 335 12.67 4.80 10.00
CA ALA A 335 11.62 4.51 9.01
C ALA A 335 12.04 3.40 8.03
N LEU A 336 13.30 3.42 7.58
CA LEU A 336 13.86 2.37 6.73
C LEU A 336 13.93 1.04 7.47
N THR A 337 14.42 1.01 8.71
CA THR A 337 14.44 -0.19 9.56
C THR A 337 13.04 -0.72 9.78
N PHE A 338 12.06 0.15 10.01
CA PHE A 338 10.65 -0.25 10.08
C PHE A 338 10.20 -0.92 8.78
N ALA A 339 10.48 -0.33 7.62
CA ALA A 339 10.14 -0.93 6.32
C ALA A 339 10.87 -2.26 6.08
N VAL A 340 12.13 -2.39 6.50
CA VAL A 340 12.92 -3.63 6.36
C VAL A 340 12.40 -4.73 7.28
N VAL A 341 12.10 -4.41 8.54
CA VAL A 341 11.49 -5.37 9.48
C VAL A 341 10.13 -5.83 8.95
N LEU A 342 9.34 -4.89 8.43
CA LEU A 342 8.07 -5.18 7.78
C LEU A 342 8.23 -6.11 6.58
N ALA A 343 9.18 -5.79 5.70
CA ALA A 343 9.53 -6.61 4.55
C ALA A 343 9.93 -8.02 5.02
N TYR A 344 10.87 -8.14 5.97
CA TYR A 344 11.32 -9.42 6.49
C TYR A 344 10.16 -10.27 7.03
N ILE A 345 9.31 -9.69 7.89
CA ILE A 345 8.16 -10.39 8.48
C ILE A 345 7.21 -10.92 7.40
N LEU A 346 6.94 -10.12 6.37
CA LEU A 346 5.94 -10.44 5.35
C LEU A 346 6.51 -11.27 4.19
N ILE A 347 7.80 -11.15 3.90
CA ILE A 347 8.53 -11.89 2.86
C ILE A 347 8.86 -13.30 3.36
N ALA A 348 9.46 -13.43 4.55
CA ALA A 348 9.91 -14.71 5.10
C ALA A 348 8.77 -15.69 5.43
N LYS A 349 7.51 -15.26 5.25
CA LYS A 349 6.32 -16.06 5.50
C LYS A 349 5.48 -16.38 4.27
N ASN A 350 5.62 -15.62 3.17
CA ASN A 350 4.85 -15.83 1.94
C ASN A 350 5.59 -16.66 0.88
N ASP A 351 6.60 -17.44 1.27
CA ASP A 351 7.44 -18.24 0.34
C ASP A 351 8.09 -17.38 -0.76
N MET A 352 8.26 -16.08 -0.48
CA MET A 352 8.75 -15.11 -1.45
C MET A 352 10.26 -15.12 -1.62
N ASP A 353 10.96 -16.01 -0.92
CA ASP A 353 12.34 -16.34 -1.26
C ASP A 353 12.42 -16.82 -2.72
N GLY A 354 11.40 -17.54 -3.21
CA GLY A 354 11.29 -17.95 -4.62
C GLY A 354 10.97 -16.82 -5.60
N VAL A 355 10.61 -15.62 -5.12
CA VAL A 355 10.17 -14.49 -5.95
C VAL A 355 11.22 -13.37 -5.89
N ILE A 356 11.56 -12.90 -4.68
CA ILE A 356 12.45 -11.77 -4.46
C ILE A 356 13.91 -12.12 -4.76
N VAL A 357 14.36 -13.33 -4.40
CA VAL A 357 15.74 -13.73 -4.66
C VAL A 357 15.98 -13.84 -6.17
N PRO A 358 15.12 -14.49 -6.97
CA PRO A 358 15.23 -14.41 -8.43
C PRO A 358 15.09 -12.99 -8.97
N LEU A 359 14.10 -12.19 -8.53
CA LEU A 359 13.90 -10.80 -8.98
C LEU A 359 15.13 -9.88 -8.78
N LEU A 360 15.93 -10.12 -7.74
CA LEU A 360 17.10 -9.30 -7.42
C LEU A 360 18.43 -9.89 -7.93
N LEU A 361 18.46 -11.21 -8.21
CA LEU A 361 19.65 -11.93 -8.67
C LEU A 361 19.69 -12.19 -10.18
N THR A 362 18.53 -12.31 -10.86
CA THR A 362 18.48 -12.33 -12.32
C THR A 362 18.87 -10.98 -12.86
#